data_AF-A0A8X7RNU6-F1
#
_entry.id   AF-A0A8X7RNU6-F1
#
_cell.length_a   1.000
_cell.length_b   1.000
_cell.length_c   1.000
_cell.angle_alpha   90.00
_cell.angle_beta   90.00
_cell.angle_gamma   90.00
#
_symmetry.space_group_name_H-M   'P 1'
#
loop_
_entity.id
_entity.type
_entity.pdbx_description
1 polymer ?
#
loop_
_entity_poly.entity_id
_entity_poly.type
_entity_poly.pdbx_seq_one_letter_code
_entity_poly.pdbx_strand_id
1 'polypeptide(L)'
;MEKQEAELIFIPFPIPGHLLATIELVKLILTHGRRRIHTITILHWGLPIFPPSDNDASLQTLAKTESRIRIVTLPELQNPPPMEFFLKAPEYYILEFVKKMVPSVRDAVSTVLSSSRDGSDTARVAGIVLDMFCVPLMDVGNEFHLPSYIFLTCNAGFLCLVKHVQERHRRVKSGFDRSSGEEENIIPGYVTSVPTKVLPLGLLTSEPYDTWVDMTERFHEAKGILVNSSKSIEPNAFSYFESIPVYDYPPVYPVGPILYSNDRSILDPLERDRVMTWLDKQPESSVVFLCFGSLMNLPATQIKEIAQALEIVGCKFLWSIQQTRRIIRA
;
A
#
# COMPACT_ATOMS: atom_id res chain seq x y z
N MET A 1 31.91 -19.18 10.53
CA MET A 1 31.43 -17.80 10.35
C MET A 1 29.98 -17.76 10.78
N GLU A 2 29.69 -17.24 11.97
CA GLU A 2 28.33 -16.91 12.38
C GLU A 2 27.77 -15.89 11.38
N LYS A 3 26.56 -16.15 10.87
CA LYS A 3 25.89 -15.22 9.94
C LYS A 3 25.46 -14.02 10.76
N GLN A 4 26.01 -12.85 10.41
CA GLN A 4 25.59 -11.57 10.99
C GLN A 4 24.07 -11.42 10.83
N GLU A 5 23.40 -11.18 11.95
CA GLU A 5 21.96 -10.97 11.96
C GLU A 5 21.63 -9.60 11.32
N ALA A 6 20.43 -9.46 10.78
CA ALA A 6 20.01 -8.25 10.08
C ALA A 6 18.76 -7.64 10.71
N GLU A 7 18.74 -6.31 10.76
CA GLU A 7 17.55 -5.51 11.02
C GLU A 7 17.00 -4.92 9.73
N LEU A 8 15.68 -4.73 9.66
CA LEU A 8 15.01 -4.00 8.58
C LEU A 8 14.19 -2.85 9.13
N ILE A 9 14.15 -1.75 8.40
CA ILE A 9 13.26 -0.61 8.70
C ILE A 9 12.13 -0.62 7.67
N PHE A 10 10.89 -0.62 8.12
CA PHE A 10 9.69 -0.53 7.28
C PHE A 10 9.06 0.84 7.41
N ILE A 11 8.71 1.43 6.28
CA ILE A 11 7.98 2.70 6.21
C ILE A 11 6.70 2.47 5.41
N PRO A 12 5.63 1.96 6.05
CA PRO A 12 4.33 1.77 5.42
C PRO A 12 3.65 3.11 5.13
N PHE A 13 2.77 3.14 4.13
CA PHE A 13 1.83 4.25 3.98
C PHE A 13 0.67 4.07 4.97
N PRO A 14 0.26 5.11 5.73
CA PRO A 14 -0.57 4.93 6.93
C PRO A 14 -2.07 4.92 6.62
N ILE A 15 -2.48 4.02 5.72
CA ILE A 15 -3.90 3.74 5.43
C ILE A 15 -4.16 2.23 5.48
N PRO A 16 -5.40 1.77 5.79
CA PRO A 16 -5.69 0.36 6.06
C PRO A 16 -5.18 -0.60 4.98
N GLY A 17 -5.42 -0.29 3.70
CA GLY A 17 -5.02 -1.15 2.57
C GLY A 17 -3.50 -1.32 2.40
N HIS A 18 -2.70 -0.44 3.01
CA HIS A 18 -1.24 -0.44 2.90
C HIS A 18 -0.58 -0.92 4.20
N LEU A 19 -0.99 -0.33 5.32
CA LEU A 19 -0.43 -0.63 6.62
C LEU A 19 -0.69 -2.08 7.03
N LEU A 20 -1.92 -2.58 6.86
CA LEU A 20 -2.27 -3.95 7.25
C LEU A 20 -1.54 -4.99 6.39
N ALA A 21 -1.42 -4.75 5.07
CA ALA A 21 -0.62 -5.60 4.19
C ALA A 21 0.86 -5.61 4.59
N THR A 22 1.39 -4.46 5.01
CA THR A 22 2.78 -4.36 5.51
C THR A 22 2.97 -5.13 6.80
N ILE A 23 2.02 -5.05 7.74
CA ILE A 23 2.05 -5.82 8.99
C ILE A 23 2.15 -7.33 8.71
N GLU A 24 1.34 -7.83 7.78
CA GLU A 24 1.38 -9.24 7.42
C GLU A 24 2.67 -9.63 6.69
N LEU A 25 3.20 -8.77 5.82
CA LEU A 25 4.52 -8.98 5.23
C LEU A 25 5.61 -9.09 6.31
N VAL A 26 5.58 -8.22 7.31
CA VAL A 26 6.51 -8.24 8.45
C VAL A 26 6.40 -9.57 9.21
N LYS A 27 5.19 -10.03 9.52
CA LYS A 27 4.96 -11.34 10.15
C LYS A 27 5.50 -12.50 9.31
N LEU A 28 5.27 -12.47 7.99
CA LEU A 28 5.76 -13.48 7.06
C LEU A 28 7.29 -13.53 7.02
N ILE A 29 7.95 -12.36 6.95
CA ILE A 29 9.41 -12.24 6.98
C ILE A 29 9.97 -12.76 8.30
N LEU A 30 9.36 -12.43 9.43
CA LEU A 30 9.82 -12.93 10.74
C LEU A 30 9.59 -14.42 10.94
N THR A 31 8.59 -15.00 10.28
CA THR A 31 8.26 -16.44 10.33
C THR A 31 9.21 -17.27 9.49
N HIS A 32 9.56 -16.81 8.29
CA HIS A 32 10.41 -17.53 7.33
C HIS A 32 11.90 -17.13 7.42
N GLY A 33 12.18 -15.90 7.84
CA GLY A 33 13.51 -15.30 7.98
C GLY A 33 14.17 -15.52 9.34
N ARG A 34 13.63 -16.40 10.20
CA ARG A 34 14.02 -16.64 11.60
C ARG A 34 15.51 -16.80 11.90
N ARG A 35 16.34 -17.11 10.89
CA ARG A 35 17.80 -17.29 11.05
C ARG A 35 18.64 -16.13 10.50
N ARG A 36 18.02 -15.07 9.97
CA ARG A 36 18.72 -13.93 9.34
C ARG A 36 18.16 -12.57 9.74
N ILE A 37 16.85 -12.46 9.98
CA ILE A 37 16.21 -11.21 10.40
C ILE A 37 15.94 -11.28 11.90
N HIS A 38 16.65 -10.46 12.67
CA HIS A 38 16.54 -10.41 14.13
C HIS A 38 15.42 -9.46 14.56
N THR A 39 15.47 -8.22 14.10
CA THR A 39 14.50 -7.16 14.46
C THR A 39 13.94 -6.49 13.22
N ILE A 40 12.67 -6.11 13.28
CA ILE A 40 12.03 -5.23 12.30
C ILE A 40 11.54 -3.99 13.02
N THR A 41 11.94 -2.81 12.52
CA THR A 41 11.44 -1.52 13.00
C THR A 41 10.41 -0.99 12.02
N ILE A 42 9.21 -0.63 12.50
CA ILE A 42 8.16 0.02 11.69
C ILE A 42 8.12 1.50 12.09
N LEU A 43 8.36 2.39 11.13
CA LEU A 43 8.15 3.82 11.30
C LEU A 43 6.67 4.13 11.08
N HIS A 44 5.96 4.43 12.16
CA HIS A 44 4.53 4.72 12.15
C HIS A 44 4.29 6.23 12.13
N TRP A 45 3.30 6.68 11.38
CA TRP A 45 2.98 8.09 11.15
C TRP A 45 1.53 8.21 10.73
N GLY A 46 0.96 9.39 10.88
CA GLY A 46 -0.45 9.66 10.57
C GLY A 46 -0.61 10.68 9.44
N LEU A 47 -1.75 10.61 8.76
CA LEU A 47 -2.19 11.62 7.82
C LEU A 47 -3.31 12.45 8.47
N PRO A 48 -3.27 13.80 8.45
CA PRO A 48 -4.31 14.64 9.05
C PRO A 48 -5.71 14.41 8.47
N ILE A 49 -5.79 13.88 7.24
CA ILE A 49 -7.03 13.56 6.53
C ILE A 49 -7.76 12.34 7.07
N PHE A 50 -7.04 11.42 7.70
CA PHE A 50 -7.61 10.18 8.20
C PHE A 50 -7.58 10.24 9.72
N PRO A 51 -8.71 10.04 10.41
CA PRO A 51 -8.70 9.94 11.86
C PRO A 51 -7.77 8.80 12.28
N PRO A 52 -7.15 8.88 13.47
CA PRO A 52 -6.43 7.74 14.06
C PRO A 52 -7.33 6.52 13.95
N SER A 53 -6.84 5.52 13.23
CA SER A 53 -7.64 4.39 12.80
C SER A 53 -7.44 3.23 13.77
N ASP A 54 -8.38 2.28 13.80
CA ASP A 54 -8.19 1.03 14.54
C ASP A 54 -6.93 0.25 14.09
N ASN A 55 -6.33 0.61 12.94
CA ASN A 55 -5.06 0.03 12.48
C ASN A 55 -3.90 0.34 13.45
N ASP A 56 -3.96 1.46 14.18
CA ASP A 56 -2.98 1.80 15.20
C ASP A 56 -3.02 0.76 16.32
N ALA A 57 -4.22 0.27 16.67
CA ALA A 57 -4.39 -0.79 17.66
C ALA A 57 -3.82 -2.14 17.16
N SER A 58 -3.96 -2.44 15.85
CA SER A 58 -3.34 -3.63 15.25
C SER A 58 -1.82 -3.58 15.31
N LEU A 59 -1.22 -2.42 15.02
CA LEU A 59 0.22 -2.20 15.17
C LEU A 59 0.68 -2.36 16.62
N GLN A 60 -0.01 -1.73 17.57
CA GLN A 60 0.37 -1.83 18.99
C GLN A 60 0.22 -3.25 19.52
N THR A 61 -0.82 -3.97 19.09
CA THR A 61 -0.98 -5.40 19.40
C THR A 61 0.17 -6.23 18.83
N LEU A 62 0.58 -5.97 17.59
CA LEU A 62 1.69 -6.66 16.95
C LEU A 62 2.99 -6.49 17.74
N ALA A 63 3.35 -5.25 18.10
CA ALA A 63 4.55 -4.98 18.90
C ALA A 63 4.50 -5.60 20.30
N LYS A 64 3.31 -5.75 20.89
CA LYS A 64 3.13 -6.43 22.19
C LYS A 64 3.27 -7.96 22.09
N THR A 65 2.94 -8.54 20.94
CA THR A 65 2.88 -10.01 20.75
C THR A 65 4.14 -10.57 20.12
N GLU A 66 4.92 -9.76 19.43
CA GLU A 66 6.18 -10.16 18.79
C GLU A 66 7.31 -9.23 19.24
N SER A 67 8.19 -9.74 20.11
CA SER A 67 9.29 -8.98 20.71
C SER A 67 10.35 -8.52 19.70
N ARG A 68 10.38 -9.11 18.50
CA ARG A 68 11.26 -8.72 17.39
C ARG A 68 10.75 -7.52 16.60
N ILE A 69 9.59 -6.95 16.96
CA ILE A 69 9.02 -5.79 16.29
C ILE A 69 9.15 -4.56 17.18
N ARG A 70 9.80 -3.52 16.66
CA ARG A 70 9.89 -2.19 17.26
C ARG A 70 9.02 -1.21 16.48
N ILE A 71 8.21 -0.41 17.16
CA ILE A 71 7.46 0.68 16.53
C ILE A 71 8.08 2.01 16.95
N VAL A 72 8.39 2.85 15.97
CA VAL A 72 8.83 4.23 16.18
C VAL A 72 7.76 5.15 15.60
N THR A 73 7.03 5.85 16.46
CA THR A 73 6.02 6.82 16.02
C THR A 73 6.71 8.13 15.67
N LEU A 74 6.55 8.58 14.43
CA LEU A 74 7.04 9.86 13.94
C LEU A 74 6.14 11.00 14.43
N PRO A 75 6.70 12.21 14.66
CA PRO A 75 5.92 13.37 15.05
C PRO A 75 4.94 13.79 13.94
N GLU A 76 3.82 14.38 14.36
CA GLU A 76 2.86 14.98 13.42
C GLU A 76 3.50 16.11 12.61
N LEU A 77 3.20 16.14 11.32
CA LEU A 77 3.72 17.16 10.42
C LEU A 77 3.05 18.51 10.72
N GLN A 78 3.84 19.50 11.16
CA GLN A 78 3.35 20.82 11.55
C GLN A 78 2.75 21.63 10.39
N ASN A 79 3.29 21.47 9.18
CA ASN A 79 2.88 22.23 7.99
C ASN A 79 2.53 21.29 6.82
N PRO A 80 1.42 20.53 6.92
CA PRO A 80 0.99 19.63 5.86
C PRO A 80 0.55 20.40 4.62
N PRO A 81 0.53 19.78 3.42
CA PRO A 81 -0.06 20.40 2.24
C PRO A 81 -1.54 20.78 2.50
N PRO A 82 -2.05 21.83 1.83
CA PRO A 82 -3.45 22.21 1.92
C PRO A 82 -4.41 21.06 1.57
N MET A 83 -5.48 20.94 2.37
CA MET A 83 -6.50 19.91 2.21
C MET A 83 -7.20 19.93 0.84
N GLU A 84 -7.30 21.10 0.23
CA GLU A 84 -7.91 21.26 -1.09
C GLU A 84 -7.19 20.46 -2.18
N PHE A 85 -5.89 20.21 -2.03
CA PHE A 85 -5.14 19.39 -2.97
C PHE A 85 -5.57 17.94 -2.88
N PHE A 86 -5.88 17.42 -1.69
CA PHE A 86 -6.36 16.04 -1.56
C PHE A 86 -7.69 15.81 -2.29
N LEU A 87 -8.58 16.80 -2.30
CA LEU A 87 -9.90 16.70 -2.96
C LEU A 87 -9.81 16.78 -4.50
N LYS A 88 -8.80 17.47 -5.03
CA LYS A 88 -8.63 17.70 -6.48
C LYS A 88 -7.64 16.73 -7.13
N ALA A 89 -6.53 16.48 -6.44
CA ALA A 89 -5.39 15.69 -6.89
C ALA A 89 -4.78 14.94 -5.67
N PRO A 90 -5.42 13.86 -5.21
CA PRO A 90 -4.99 13.13 -4.01
C PRO A 90 -3.54 12.64 -4.11
N GLU A 91 -3.09 12.24 -5.29
CA GLU A 91 -1.71 11.80 -5.51
C GLU A 91 -0.70 12.91 -5.25
N TYR A 92 -1.03 14.15 -5.63
CA TYR A 92 -0.15 15.30 -5.44
C TYR A 92 -0.02 15.64 -3.96
N TYR A 93 -1.16 15.64 -3.25
CA TYR A 93 -1.17 15.78 -1.80
C TYR A 93 -0.28 14.73 -1.12
N ILE A 94 -0.43 13.46 -1.52
CA ILE A 94 0.36 12.34 -0.97
C ILE A 94 1.85 12.56 -1.22
N LEU A 95 2.25 12.84 -2.47
CA LEU A 95 3.64 13.05 -2.84
C LEU A 95 4.28 14.20 -2.02
N GLU A 96 3.61 15.34 -1.93
CA GLU A 96 4.11 16.49 -1.19
C GLU A 96 4.13 16.26 0.33
N PHE A 97 3.16 15.53 0.87
CA PHE A 97 3.15 15.16 2.28
C PHE A 97 4.34 14.25 2.62
N VAL A 98 4.59 13.23 1.79
CA VAL A 98 5.70 12.29 1.98
C VAL A 98 7.06 13.01 1.89
N LYS A 99 7.25 13.90 0.91
CA LYS A 99 8.47 14.73 0.79
C LYS A 99 8.71 15.56 2.06
N LYS A 100 7.67 16.13 2.65
CA LYS A 100 7.76 16.91 3.88
C LYS A 100 8.10 16.08 5.12
N MET A 101 7.94 14.75 5.08
CA MET A 101 8.28 13.85 6.18
C MET A 101 9.74 13.38 6.17
N VAL A 102 10.52 13.72 5.14
CA VAL A 102 11.96 13.39 5.03
C VAL A 102 12.75 13.73 6.31
N PRO A 103 12.64 14.94 6.92
CA PRO A 103 13.40 15.25 8.13
C PRO A 103 13.07 14.33 9.31
N SER A 104 11.77 14.10 9.58
CA SER A 104 11.31 13.22 10.67
C SER A 104 11.77 11.78 10.47
N VAL A 105 11.74 11.30 9.22
CA VAL A 105 12.20 9.95 8.86
C VAL A 105 13.72 9.84 9.01
N ARG A 106 14.48 10.86 8.58
CA ARG A 106 15.93 10.94 8.76
C ARG A 106 16.32 10.83 10.23
N ASP A 107 15.69 11.61 11.10
CA ASP A 107 15.98 11.61 12.54
C ASP A 107 15.66 10.25 13.18
N ALA A 108 14.54 9.64 12.78
CA ALA A 108 14.15 8.31 13.25
C ALA A 108 15.12 7.21 12.79
N VAL A 109 15.52 7.22 11.51
CA VAL A 109 16.52 6.27 10.97
C VAL A 109 17.87 6.45 11.65
N SER A 110 18.32 7.69 11.85
CA SER A 110 19.55 7.98 12.59
C SER A 110 19.49 7.43 14.03
N THR A 111 18.37 7.60 14.72
CA THR A 111 18.18 7.09 16.09
C THR A 111 18.23 5.57 16.14
N VAL A 112 17.55 4.90 15.19
CA VAL A 112 17.58 3.44 15.06
C VAL A 112 19.01 2.94 14.83
N LEU A 113 19.75 3.59 13.93
CA LEU A 113 21.14 3.22 13.63
C LEU A 113 22.08 3.41 14.83
N SER A 114 21.90 4.47 15.62
CA SER A 114 22.68 4.69 16.84
C SER A 114 22.37 3.63 17.91
N SER A 115 21.09 3.30 18.12
CA SER A 115 20.69 2.29 19.10
C SER A 115 21.21 0.89 18.76
N SER A 116 21.24 0.53 17.47
CA SER A 116 21.81 -0.76 17.02
C SER A 116 23.34 -0.83 17.16
N ARG A 117 24.05 0.30 17.32
CA ARG A 117 25.50 0.34 17.53
C ARG A 117 25.92 0.25 18.99
N ASP A 118 25.06 0.74 19.91
CA ASP A 118 25.35 0.80 21.34
C ASP A 118 24.99 -0.48 22.10
N GLY A 119 24.12 -1.34 21.51
CA GLY A 119 23.85 -2.68 22.03
C GLY A 119 24.99 -3.66 21.69
N SER A 120 25.20 -4.68 22.52
CA SER A 120 26.06 -5.83 22.18
C SER A 120 25.50 -6.70 21.03
N ASP A 121 24.56 -6.17 20.26
CA ASP A 121 23.85 -6.87 19.20
C ASP A 121 24.72 -6.98 17.96
N THR A 122 24.85 -8.21 17.49
CA THR A 122 25.56 -8.52 16.25
C THR A 122 24.78 -8.09 15.00
N ALA A 123 23.58 -7.50 15.17
CA ALA A 123 22.65 -7.21 14.11
C ALA A 123 22.92 -5.84 13.44
N ARG A 124 23.06 -5.82 12.11
CA ARG A 124 23.18 -4.57 11.34
C ARG A 124 21.87 -4.22 10.65
N VAL A 125 21.53 -2.94 10.56
CA VAL A 125 20.45 -2.50 9.67
C VAL A 125 20.85 -2.79 8.22
N ALA A 126 20.08 -3.65 7.55
CA ALA A 126 20.43 -4.20 6.24
C ALA A 126 19.74 -3.49 5.08
N GLY A 127 18.70 -2.70 5.34
CA GLY A 127 17.97 -1.93 4.34
C GLY A 127 16.65 -1.37 4.86
N ILE A 128 16.01 -0.58 4.00
CA ILE A 128 14.71 0.03 4.24
C ILE A 128 13.69 -0.57 3.27
N VAL A 129 12.49 -0.88 3.73
CA VAL A 129 11.35 -1.30 2.90
C VAL A 129 10.30 -0.20 2.91
N LEU A 130 10.10 0.41 1.75
CA LEU A 130 9.21 1.54 1.54
C LEU A 130 7.91 1.06 0.92
N ASP A 131 6.77 1.56 1.40
CA ASP A 131 5.54 1.49 0.60
C ASP A 131 5.73 2.22 -0.75
N MET A 132 4.95 1.84 -1.77
CA MET A 132 4.98 2.47 -3.08
C MET A 132 4.80 4.01 -3.05
N PHE A 133 4.02 4.53 -2.11
CA PHE A 133 3.84 5.97 -1.93
C PHE A 133 5.01 6.64 -1.17
N CYS A 134 5.86 5.85 -0.53
CA CYS A 134 6.95 6.31 0.33
C CYS A 134 8.30 6.38 -0.40
N VAL A 135 8.34 6.16 -1.71
CA VAL A 135 9.56 6.19 -2.54
C VAL A 135 10.36 7.50 -2.41
N PRO A 136 9.77 8.70 -2.25
CA PRO A 136 10.57 9.91 -1.98
C PRO A 136 11.45 9.83 -0.71
N LEU A 137 11.14 8.94 0.23
CA LEU A 137 11.96 8.70 1.43
C LEU A 137 13.19 7.83 1.16
N MET A 138 13.39 7.34 -0.07
CA MET A 138 14.57 6.59 -0.49
C MET A 138 15.87 7.39 -0.27
N ASP A 139 15.81 8.72 -0.38
CA ASP A 139 16.98 9.57 -0.14
C ASP A 139 17.52 9.44 1.28
N VAL A 140 16.65 9.23 2.27
CA VAL A 140 17.09 8.95 3.65
C VAL A 140 17.90 7.65 3.69
N GLY A 141 17.46 6.61 2.99
CA GLY A 141 18.23 5.36 2.87
C GLY A 141 19.61 5.59 2.26
N ASN A 142 19.67 6.35 1.17
CA ASN A 142 20.91 6.68 0.47
C ASN A 142 21.90 7.47 1.36
N GLU A 143 21.41 8.45 2.13
CA GLU A 143 22.19 9.23 3.10
C GLU A 143 22.92 8.34 4.12
N PHE A 144 22.28 7.25 4.55
CA PHE A 144 22.86 6.29 5.50
C PHE A 144 23.45 5.03 4.84
N HIS A 145 23.61 5.02 3.51
CA HIS A 145 24.11 3.88 2.72
C HIS A 145 23.30 2.58 2.91
N LEU A 146 22.00 2.70 3.14
CA LEU A 146 21.06 1.59 3.26
C LEU A 146 20.34 1.37 1.92
N PRO A 147 20.32 0.13 1.39
CA PRO A 147 19.55 -0.15 0.19
C PRO A 147 18.05 -0.09 0.48
N SER A 148 17.30 0.49 -0.44
CA SER A 148 15.84 0.54 -0.37
C SER A 148 15.20 -0.57 -1.20
N TYR A 149 14.18 -1.21 -0.64
CA TYR A 149 13.23 -2.07 -1.33
C TYR A 149 11.88 -1.37 -1.37
N ILE A 150 11.09 -1.66 -2.40
CA ILE A 150 9.72 -1.15 -2.50
C ILE A 150 8.76 -2.31 -2.21
N PHE A 151 7.78 -2.10 -1.36
CA PHE A 151 6.63 -2.99 -1.19
C PHE A 151 5.43 -2.41 -1.92
N LEU A 152 5.02 -3.11 -2.98
CA LEU A 152 3.84 -2.83 -3.76
C LEU A 152 2.67 -3.62 -3.18
N THR A 153 1.78 -2.92 -2.50
CA THR A 153 0.55 -3.50 -1.92
C THR A 153 -0.48 -3.85 -3.00
N CYS A 154 -0.32 -3.25 -4.19
CA CYS A 154 -1.02 -3.60 -5.42
C CYS A 154 -0.43 -4.85 -6.10
N ASN A 155 -0.90 -5.12 -7.31
CA ASN A 155 -0.56 -6.29 -8.12
C ASN A 155 0.57 -6.01 -9.12
N ALA A 156 1.08 -7.06 -9.78
CA ALA A 156 2.18 -6.94 -10.75
C ALA A 156 1.74 -6.24 -12.05
N GLY A 157 0.46 -6.31 -12.40
CA GLY A 157 -0.10 -5.54 -13.51
C GLY A 157 0.04 -4.04 -13.29
N PHE A 158 -0.25 -3.54 -12.09
CA PHE A 158 -0.03 -2.13 -11.76
C PHE A 158 1.44 -1.73 -11.93
N LEU A 159 2.39 -2.59 -11.53
CA LEU A 159 3.82 -2.35 -11.76
C LEU A 159 4.17 -2.25 -13.26
N CYS A 160 3.58 -3.13 -14.09
CA CYS A 160 3.72 -3.06 -15.54
C CYS A 160 3.20 -1.74 -16.10
N LEU A 161 2.04 -1.29 -15.64
CA LEU A 161 1.43 -0.03 -16.04
C LEU A 161 2.33 1.15 -15.68
N VAL A 162 2.78 1.29 -14.44
CA VAL A 162 3.58 2.47 -14.05
C VAL A 162 4.94 2.50 -14.76
N LYS A 163 5.57 1.34 -15.00
CA LYS A 163 6.77 1.25 -15.83
C LYS A 163 6.49 1.69 -17.28
N HIS A 164 5.38 1.24 -17.87
CA HIS A 164 4.97 1.65 -19.21
C HIS A 164 4.71 3.16 -19.29
N VAL A 165 4.04 3.73 -18.28
CA VAL A 165 3.76 5.16 -18.17
C VAL A 165 5.05 5.98 -18.19
N GLN A 166 6.08 5.55 -17.45
CA GLN A 166 7.39 6.22 -17.43
C GLN A 166 8.08 6.20 -18.79
N GLU A 167 8.12 5.03 -19.44
CA GLU A 167 8.74 4.89 -20.76
C GLU A 167 8.02 5.71 -21.81
N ARG A 168 6.69 5.74 -21.75
CA ARG A 168 5.86 6.59 -22.59
C ARG A 168 6.14 8.07 -22.30
N HIS A 169 6.19 8.49 -21.04
CA HIS A 169 6.43 9.88 -20.65
C HIS A 169 7.75 10.43 -21.21
N ARG A 170 8.81 9.61 -21.25
CA ARG A 170 10.12 9.98 -21.85
C ARG A 170 10.02 10.30 -23.35
N ARG A 171 9.03 9.74 -24.05
CA ARG A 171 8.78 9.95 -25.48
C ARG A 171 7.71 11.01 -25.74
N VAL A 172 6.67 11.02 -24.90
CA VAL A 172 5.48 11.86 -25.01
C VAL A 172 5.10 12.34 -23.61
N LYS A 173 5.41 13.61 -23.31
CA LYS A 173 5.11 14.26 -22.02
C LYS A 173 3.65 14.72 -21.95
N SER A 174 2.72 13.79 -22.05
CA SER A 174 1.29 14.08 -21.92
C SER A 174 0.58 12.93 -21.23
N GLY A 175 -0.46 13.21 -20.46
CA GLY A 175 -1.35 12.16 -19.93
C GLY A 175 -2.04 11.36 -21.03
N PHE A 176 -2.80 10.35 -20.63
CA PHE A 176 -3.72 9.66 -21.53
C PHE A 176 -4.93 10.54 -21.77
N ASP A 177 -5.38 10.63 -23.02
CA ASP A 177 -6.55 11.43 -23.33
C ASP A 177 -7.83 10.70 -22.91
N ARG A 178 -8.53 11.26 -21.94
CA ARG A 178 -9.83 10.75 -21.49
C ARG A 178 -10.86 10.65 -22.61
N SER A 179 -10.78 11.51 -23.63
CA SER A 179 -11.70 11.50 -24.77
C SER A 179 -11.45 10.31 -25.70
N SER A 180 -10.25 9.73 -25.64
CA SER A 180 -9.82 8.54 -26.38
C SER A 180 -10.17 7.25 -25.63
N GLY A 181 -11.34 7.20 -24.97
CA GLY A 181 -11.69 6.18 -23.99
C GLY A 181 -11.67 4.72 -24.46
N GLU A 182 -11.93 4.47 -25.75
CA GLU A 182 -11.86 3.13 -26.39
C GLU A 182 -10.51 2.85 -27.06
N GLU A 183 -9.55 3.80 -27.02
CA GLU A 183 -8.22 3.56 -27.55
C GLU A 183 -7.53 2.46 -26.74
N GLU A 184 -7.03 1.46 -27.45
CA GLU A 184 -6.40 0.28 -26.87
C GLU A 184 -4.93 0.54 -26.55
N ASN A 185 -4.55 0.34 -25.29
CA ASN A 185 -3.19 0.54 -24.81
C ASN A 185 -2.47 -0.80 -24.65
N ILE A 186 -1.37 -0.98 -25.39
CA ILE A 186 -0.52 -2.16 -25.29
C ILE A 186 0.49 -1.93 -24.15
N ILE A 187 0.21 -2.53 -22.99
CA ILE A 187 1.08 -2.46 -21.81
C ILE A 187 1.92 -3.74 -21.73
N PRO A 188 3.27 -3.66 -21.79
CA PRO A 188 4.13 -4.82 -21.63
C PRO A 188 3.86 -5.57 -20.32
N GLY A 189 3.71 -6.90 -20.38
CA GLY A 189 3.33 -7.74 -19.24
C GLY A 189 1.84 -8.01 -19.11
N TYR A 190 0.97 -7.29 -19.83
CA TYR A 190 -0.46 -7.59 -19.91
C TYR A 190 -0.74 -8.69 -20.94
N VAL A 191 -1.82 -9.43 -20.74
CA VAL A 191 -2.28 -10.48 -21.67
C VAL A 191 -2.95 -9.87 -22.91
N THR A 192 -3.62 -8.74 -22.72
CA THR A 192 -4.39 -8.03 -23.74
C THR A 192 -4.14 -6.54 -23.61
N SER A 193 -4.36 -5.80 -24.70
CA SER A 193 -4.50 -4.36 -24.62
C SER A 193 -5.70 -3.98 -23.75
N VAL A 194 -5.66 -2.78 -23.19
CA VAL A 194 -6.72 -2.24 -22.36
C VAL A 194 -7.21 -0.88 -22.86
N PRO A 195 -8.52 -0.63 -22.88
CA PRO A 195 -9.07 0.68 -23.24
C PRO A 195 -8.58 1.79 -22.30
N THR A 196 -8.31 2.98 -22.81
CA THR A 196 -7.88 4.13 -21.98
C THR A 196 -8.83 4.40 -20.80
N LYS A 197 -10.15 4.21 -20.97
CA LYS A 197 -11.16 4.46 -19.93
C LYS A 197 -11.02 3.57 -18.67
N VAL A 198 -10.28 2.46 -18.73
CA VAL A 198 -10.08 1.57 -17.56
C VAL A 198 -8.77 1.84 -16.83
N LEU A 199 -7.92 2.73 -17.35
CA LEU A 199 -6.72 3.16 -16.65
C LEU A 199 -7.08 3.93 -15.37
N PRO A 200 -6.23 3.91 -14.35
CA PRO A 200 -6.41 4.72 -13.14
C PRO A 200 -6.73 6.17 -13.48
N LEU A 201 -7.73 6.74 -12.82
CA LEU A 201 -8.25 8.08 -13.13
C LEU A 201 -7.16 9.17 -13.09
N GLY A 202 -6.18 9.03 -12.19
CA GLY A 202 -5.04 9.93 -12.10
C GLY A 202 -4.11 9.92 -13.33
N LEU A 203 -4.25 8.98 -14.27
CA LEU A 203 -3.50 8.97 -15.53
C LEU A 203 -4.23 9.69 -16.67
N LEU A 204 -5.51 10.06 -16.48
CA LEU A 204 -6.39 10.61 -17.51
C LEU A 204 -6.46 12.15 -17.52
N THR A 205 -5.76 12.81 -16.59
CA THR A 205 -5.67 14.27 -16.45
C THR A 205 -4.21 14.68 -16.24
N SER A 206 -3.80 15.85 -16.76
CA SER A 206 -2.38 16.23 -16.85
C SER A 206 -1.68 16.37 -15.50
N GLU A 207 -2.27 17.11 -14.54
CA GLU A 207 -1.64 17.35 -13.23
C GLU A 207 -1.44 16.07 -12.39
N PRO A 208 -2.47 15.20 -12.19
CA PRO A 208 -2.27 13.91 -11.53
C PRO A 208 -1.35 12.96 -12.30
N TYR A 209 -1.31 13.04 -13.62
CA TYR A 209 -0.44 12.20 -14.44
C TYR A 209 1.04 12.49 -14.19
N ASP A 210 1.44 13.76 -14.21
CA ASP A 210 2.82 14.16 -13.92
C ASP A 210 3.21 13.75 -12.50
N THR A 211 2.28 13.84 -11.56
CA THR A 211 2.49 13.36 -10.19
C THR A 211 2.75 11.84 -10.13
N TRP A 212 2.00 11.04 -10.91
CA TRP A 212 2.23 9.60 -10.99
C TRP A 212 3.59 9.26 -11.61
N VAL A 213 4.00 10.03 -12.62
CA VAL A 213 5.33 9.90 -13.23
C VAL A 213 6.40 10.19 -12.18
N ASP A 214 6.33 11.32 -11.49
CA ASP A 214 7.28 11.73 -10.44
C ASP A 214 7.33 10.72 -9.28
N MET A 215 6.17 10.27 -8.81
CA MET A 215 6.04 9.34 -7.68
C MET A 215 6.68 7.99 -7.98
N THR A 216 6.59 7.54 -9.23
CA THR A 216 7.08 6.23 -9.62
C THR A 216 8.48 6.26 -10.24
N GLU A 217 8.96 7.43 -10.67
CA GLU A 217 10.18 7.62 -11.46
C GLU A 217 11.35 6.79 -10.92
N ARG A 218 11.50 6.77 -9.60
CA ARG A 218 12.63 6.16 -8.88
C ARG A 218 12.44 4.69 -8.52
N PHE A 219 11.39 4.03 -9.01
CA PHE A 219 11.18 2.60 -8.79
C PHE A 219 12.37 1.78 -9.30
N HIS A 220 13.00 2.22 -10.39
CA HIS A 220 14.17 1.57 -10.99
C HIS A 220 15.45 1.65 -10.13
N GLU A 221 15.51 2.55 -9.14
CA GLU A 221 16.64 2.71 -8.22
C GLU A 221 16.59 1.73 -7.04
N ALA A 222 15.45 1.11 -6.78
CA ALA A 222 15.30 0.16 -5.68
C ALA A 222 16.21 -1.06 -5.86
N LYS A 223 16.63 -1.69 -4.76
CA LYS A 223 17.36 -2.96 -4.79
C LYS A 223 16.46 -4.15 -5.18
N GLY A 224 15.15 -4.00 -5.01
CA GLY A 224 14.15 -4.99 -5.33
C GLY A 224 12.74 -4.49 -5.03
N ILE A 225 11.77 -5.03 -5.76
CA ILE A 225 10.35 -4.67 -5.60
C ILE A 225 9.60 -5.92 -5.14
N LEU A 226 9.07 -5.88 -3.92
CA LEU A 226 8.21 -6.91 -3.35
C LEU A 226 6.77 -6.62 -3.78
N VAL A 227 6.12 -7.56 -4.45
CA VAL A 227 4.75 -7.38 -4.96
C VAL A 227 3.80 -8.31 -4.23
N ASN A 228 2.69 -7.75 -3.72
CA ASN A 228 1.61 -8.51 -3.08
C ASN A 228 0.78 -9.29 -4.11
N SER A 229 1.42 -10.23 -4.79
CA SER A 229 0.82 -11.15 -5.75
C SER A 229 1.70 -12.39 -5.90
N SER A 230 1.29 -13.32 -6.75
CA SER A 230 2.00 -14.57 -7.01
C SER A 230 2.04 -14.89 -8.50
N LYS A 231 3.03 -15.70 -8.90
CA LYS A 231 3.17 -16.15 -10.30
C LYS A 231 1.96 -16.96 -10.80
N SER A 232 1.21 -17.61 -9.91
CA SER A 232 0.00 -18.34 -10.28
C SER A 232 -1.17 -17.41 -10.63
N ILE A 233 -1.18 -16.18 -10.10
CA ILE A 233 -2.23 -15.18 -10.37
C ILE A 233 -1.85 -14.32 -11.59
N GLU A 234 -0.60 -13.86 -11.67
CA GLU A 234 -0.15 -12.92 -12.72
C GLU A 234 1.10 -13.41 -13.49
N PRO A 235 1.07 -14.60 -14.12
CA PRO A 235 2.26 -15.21 -14.72
C PRO A 235 2.93 -14.34 -15.78
N ASN A 236 2.15 -13.64 -16.61
CA ASN A 236 2.68 -12.82 -17.71
C ASN A 236 3.42 -11.57 -17.20
N ALA A 237 2.88 -10.92 -16.16
CA ALA A 237 3.52 -9.75 -15.56
C ALA A 237 4.87 -10.13 -14.92
N PHE A 238 4.91 -11.23 -14.15
CA PHE A 238 6.17 -11.70 -13.56
C PHE A 238 7.17 -12.19 -14.62
N SER A 239 6.71 -12.92 -15.64
CA SER A 239 7.58 -13.35 -16.75
C SER A 239 8.17 -12.17 -17.51
N TYR A 240 7.40 -11.09 -17.69
CA TYR A 240 7.89 -9.84 -18.27
C TYR A 240 9.04 -9.27 -17.43
N PHE A 241 8.88 -9.08 -16.11
CA PHE A 241 9.97 -8.56 -15.27
C PHE A 241 11.18 -9.51 -15.17
N GLU A 242 10.97 -10.82 -15.20
CA GLU A 242 12.05 -11.82 -15.22
C GLU A 242 12.87 -11.78 -16.52
N SER A 243 12.27 -11.34 -17.62
CA SER A 243 12.96 -11.17 -18.90
C SER A 243 13.84 -9.91 -18.97
N ILE A 244 13.67 -8.98 -18.03
CA ILE A 244 14.42 -7.72 -18.00
C ILE A 244 15.73 -7.93 -17.24
N PRO A 245 16.89 -7.53 -17.81
CA PRO A 245 18.15 -7.58 -17.09
C PRO A 245 18.12 -6.77 -15.79
N VAL A 246 18.75 -7.30 -14.73
CA VAL A 246 18.78 -6.67 -13.39
C VAL A 246 19.41 -5.26 -13.39
N TYR A 247 20.25 -4.96 -14.39
CA TYR A 247 20.85 -3.63 -14.56
C TYR A 247 19.88 -2.60 -15.17
N ASP A 248 18.83 -3.05 -15.87
CA ASP A 248 17.83 -2.19 -16.52
C ASP A 248 16.60 -1.96 -15.63
N TYR A 249 16.28 -2.91 -14.75
CA TYR A 249 15.18 -2.81 -13.79
C TYR A 249 15.41 -3.73 -12.59
N PRO A 250 14.98 -3.35 -11.38
CA PRO A 250 15.19 -4.17 -10.20
C PRO A 250 14.46 -5.51 -10.26
N PRO A 251 14.97 -6.54 -9.57
CA PRO A 251 14.27 -7.81 -9.44
C PRO A 251 12.91 -7.63 -8.76
N VAL A 252 11.89 -8.25 -9.34
CA VAL A 252 10.51 -8.23 -8.84
C VAL A 252 10.20 -9.55 -8.15
N TYR A 253 9.84 -9.48 -6.87
CA TYR A 253 9.59 -10.65 -6.02
C TYR A 253 8.09 -10.82 -5.75
N PRO A 254 7.46 -11.91 -6.20
CA PRO A 254 6.12 -12.27 -5.78
C PRO A 254 6.15 -12.72 -4.31
N VAL A 255 5.59 -11.92 -3.41
CA VAL A 255 5.53 -12.22 -1.96
C VAL A 255 4.12 -12.49 -1.45
N GLY A 256 3.12 -12.46 -2.34
CA GLY A 256 1.72 -12.67 -2.01
C GLY A 256 1.17 -14.04 -2.42
N PRO A 257 -0.16 -14.24 -2.28
CA PRO A 257 -1.11 -13.27 -1.75
C PRO A 257 -0.94 -13.08 -0.23
N ILE A 258 -0.66 -11.84 0.17
CA ILE A 258 -0.61 -11.41 1.57
C ILE A 258 -2.02 -10.95 1.91
N LEU A 259 -2.70 -11.78 2.68
CA LEU A 259 -4.03 -11.51 3.19
C LEU A 259 -3.93 -11.16 4.67
N TYR A 260 -4.70 -10.16 5.10
CA TYR A 260 -4.85 -9.86 6.52
C TYR A 260 -5.66 -10.97 7.20
N SER A 261 -4.96 -11.95 7.78
CA SER A 261 -5.57 -12.96 8.63
C SER A 261 -5.81 -12.35 10.00
N ASN A 262 -7.04 -11.90 10.21
CA ASN A 262 -7.43 -11.26 11.45
C ASN A 262 -7.65 -12.33 12.53
N ASP A 263 -6.69 -12.53 13.43
CA ASP A 263 -6.95 -13.30 14.66
C ASP A 263 -7.96 -12.57 15.58
N ARG A 264 -8.25 -11.28 15.33
CA ARG A 264 -9.25 -10.49 16.08
C ARG A 264 -10.01 -9.47 15.22
N SER A 265 -11.24 -9.83 14.84
CA SER A 265 -12.23 -8.99 14.16
C SER A 265 -12.26 -7.53 14.66
N ILE A 266 -12.31 -6.58 13.72
CA ILE A 266 -12.57 -5.14 13.98
C ILE A 266 -14.04 -4.92 14.38
N LEU A 267 -14.94 -5.79 13.93
CA LEU A 267 -16.32 -5.80 14.42
C LEU A 267 -16.33 -6.26 15.87
N ASP A 268 -17.17 -5.60 16.67
CA ASP A 268 -17.55 -6.06 17.99
C ASP A 268 -17.88 -7.57 17.93
N PRO A 269 -17.35 -8.40 18.87
CA PRO A 269 -17.52 -9.85 18.81
C PRO A 269 -18.99 -10.28 18.68
N LEU A 270 -19.92 -9.56 19.32
CA LEU A 270 -21.35 -9.85 19.22
C LEU A 270 -21.87 -9.58 17.81
N GLU A 271 -21.52 -8.44 17.20
CA GLU A 271 -21.91 -8.12 15.83
C GLU A 271 -21.32 -9.11 14.82
N ARG A 272 -20.05 -9.50 15.01
CA ARG A 272 -19.42 -10.57 14.22
C ARG A 272 -20.23 -11.86 14.33
N ASP A 273 -20.53 -12.30 15.55
CA ASP A 273 -21.23 -13.57 15.79
C ASP A 273 -22.66 -13.52 15.24
N ARG A 274 -23.34 -12.37 15.30
CA ARG A 274 -24.65 -12.15 14.66
C ARG A 274 -24.58 -12.30 13.15
N VAL A 275 -23.59 -11.68 12.50
CA VAL A 275 -23.40 -11.78 11.04
C VAL A 275 -23.06 -13.21 10.62
N MET A 276 -22.14 -13.87 11.32
CA MET A 276 -21.76 -15.25 11.02
C MET A 276 -22.94 -16.22 11.24
N THR A 277 -23.67 -16.10 12.35
CA THR A 277 -24.87 -16.89 12.61
C THR A 277 -25.96 -16.67 11.56
N TRP A 278 -26.06 -15.46 11.00
CA TRP A 278 -26.97 -15.19 9.90
C TRP A 278 -26.50 -15.87 8.61
N LEU A 279 -25.20 -15.80 8.28
CA LEU A 279 -24.63 -16.46 7.10
C LEU A 279 -24.78 -17.99 7.17
N ASP A 280 -24.55 -18.60 8.34
CA ASP A 280 -24.67 -20.06 8.56
C ASP A 280 -26.08 -20.61 8.27
N LYS A 281 -27.09 -19.75 8.29
CA LYS A 281 -28.50 -20.11 7.99
C LYS A 281 -28.85 -19.99 6.52
N GLN A 282 -27.93 -19.53 5.67
CA GLN A 282 -28.17 -19.33 4.24
C GLN A 282 -27.68 -20.55 3.45
N PRO A 283 -28.33 -20.89 2.31
CA PRO A 283 -27.79 -21.87 1.40
C PRO A 283 -26.39 -21.48 0.89
N GLU A 284 -25.59 -22.46 0.52
CA GLU A 284 -24.27 -22.24 -0.06
C GLU A 284 -24.36 -21.36 -1.31
N SER A 285 -23.39 -20.43 -1.47
CA SER A 285 -23.30 -19.50 -2.60
C SER A 285 -24.58 -18.68 -2.88
N SER A 286 -25.42 -18.42 -1.88
CA SER A 286 -26.71 -17.73 -2.05
C SER A 286 -26.75 -16.26 -1.58
N VAL A 287 -25.67 -15.76 -0.98
CA VAL A 287 -25.58 -14.40 -0.43
C VAL A 287 -24.63 -13.55 -1.26
N VAL A 288 -25.07 -12.35 -1.64
CA VAL A 288 -24.21 -11.34 -2.27
C VAL A 288 -23.54 -10.49 -1.19
N PHE A 289 -22.21 -10.43 -1.18
CA PHE A 289 -21.47 -9.52 -0.32
C PHE A 289 -21.09 -8.23 -1.07
N LEU A 290 -21.42 -7.08 -0.49
CA LEU A 290 -21.09 -5.76 -1.03
C LEU A 290 -20.19 -5.01 -0.04
N CYS A 291 -19.02 -4.59 -0.51
CA CYS A 291 -18.09 -3.74 0.24
C CYS A 291 -17.26 -2.91 -0.73
N PHE A 292 -17.26 -1.58 -0.53
CA PHE A 292 -16.55 -0.63 -1.40
C PHE A 292 -15.23 -0.14 -0.79
N GLY A 293 -14.64 -0.93 0.10
CA GLY A 293 -13.37 -0.63 0.76
C GLY A 293 -13.48 0.41 1.90
N SER A 294 -12.33 0.73 2.48
CA SER A 294 -12.25 1.52 3.72
C SER A 294 -12.31 3.04 3.52
N LEU A 295 -12.16 3.54 2.28
CA LEU A 295 -12.07 4.98 2.01
C LEU A 295 -13.20 5.52 1.12
N MET A 296 -13.95 4.65 0.44
CA MET A 296 -14.97 5.08 -0.51
C MET A 296 -16.29 5.38 0.20
N ASN A 297 -16.77 6.61 0.02
CA ASN A 297 -18.12 7.01 0.39
C ASN A 297 -18.96 7.18 -0.88
N LEU A 298 -20.00 6.36 -1.03
CA LEU A 298 -20.90 6.45 -2.18
C LEU A 298 -21.89 7.61 -1.99
N PRO A 299 -22.21 8.38 -3.06
CA PRO A 299 -23.28 9.36 -3.01
C PRO A 299 -24.62 8.73 -2.61
N ALA A 300 -25.47 9.48 -1.89
CA ALA A 300 -26.77 8.98 -1.44
C ALA A 300 -27.66 8.51 -2.60
N THR A 301 -27.55 9.14 -3.77
CA THR A 301 -28.22 8.71 -5.01
C THR A 301 -27.76 7.31 -5.43
N GLN A 302 -26.45 7.06 -5.45
CA GLN A 302 -25.90 5.74 -5.81
C GLN A 302 -26.29 4.66 -4.79
N ILE A 303 -26.30 4.98 -3.49
CA ILE A 303 -26.76 4.07 -2.43
C ILE A 303 -28.23 3.68 -2.66
N LYS A 304 -29.08 4.65 -3.01
CA LYS A 304 -30.50 4.41 -3.30
C LYS A 304 -30.68 3.48 -4.49
N GLU A 305 -29.96 3.70 -5.58
CA GLU A 305 -30.03 2.84 -6.77
C GLU A 305 -29.59 1.40 -6.48
N ILE A 306 -28.49 1.23 -5.72
CA ILE A 306 -28.03 -0.10 -5.31
C ILE A 306 -29.07 -0.79 -4.42
N ALA A 307 -29.65 -0.07 -3.45
CA ALA A 307 -30.68 -0.61 -2.57
C ALA A 307 -31.92 -1.07 -3.36
N GLN A 308 -32.40 -0.24 -4.30
CA GLN A 308 -33.52 -0.59 -5.18
C GLN A 308 -33.21 -1.80 -6.05
N ALA A 309 -32.01 -1.89 -6.60
CA ALA A 309 -31.59 -3.04 -7.38
C ALA A 309 -31.60 -4.34 -6.54
N LEU A 310 -31.11 -4.29 -5.30
CA LEU A 310 -31.11 -5.44 -4.39
C LEU A 310 -32.54 -5.90 -4.05
N GLU A 311 -33.47 -4.95 -3.83
CA GLU A 311 -34.90 -5.27 -3.60
C GLU A 311 -35.55 -5.94 -4.82
N ILE A 312 -35.28 -5.42 -6.03
CA ILE A 312 -35.84 -5.95 -7.28
C ILE A 312 -35.29 -7.36 -7.58
N VAL A 313 -33.99 -7.57 -7.40
CA VAL A 313 -33.34 -8.87 -7.64
C VAL A 313 -33.80 -9.91 -6.63
N GLY A 314 -34.19 -9.49 -5.41
CA GLY A 314 -34.72 -10.38 -4.38
C GLY A 314 -33.68 -11.35 -3.81
N CYS A 315 -32.38 -11.10 -4.02
CA CYS A 315 -31.32 -11.92 -3.45
C CYS A 315 -31.07 -11.54 -1.98
N LYS A 316 -30.55 -12.51 -1.20
CA LYS A 316 -30.03 -12.21 0.13
C LYS A 316 -28.68 -11.51 -0.02
N PHE A 317 -28.46 -10.47 0.76
CA PHE A 317 -27.21 -9.72 0.69
C PHE A 317 -26.68 -9.35 2.06
N LEU A 318 -25.36 -9.20 2.13
CA LEU A 318 -24.63 -8.59 3.23
C LEU A 318 -23.91 -7.36 2.67
N TRP A 319 -24.29 -6.17 3.13
CA TRP A 319 -23.71 -4.92 2.63
C TRP A 319 -23.03 -4.16 3.76
N SER A 320 -21.71 -3.99 3.65
CA SER A 320 -20.93 -3.10 4.51
C SER A 320 -21.02 -1.66 3.98
N ILE A 321 -21.68 -0.79 4.76
CA ILE A 321 -21.85 0.64 4.46
C ILE A 321 -21.17 1.46 5.55
N GLN A 322 -20.35 2.43 5.17
CA GLN A 322 -19.86 3.43 6.13
C GLN A 322 -20.99 4.37 6.50
N GLN A 323 -21.30 4.46 7.79
CA GLN A 323 -22.18 5.53 8.27
C GLN A 323 -21.47 6.86 8.06
N THR A 324 -22.09 7.77 7.32
CA THR A 324 -21.63 9.14 7.21
C THR A 324 -21.65 9.73 8.62
N ARG A 325 -20.49 9.89 9.25
CA ARG A 325 -20.42 10.68 10.49
C ARG A 325 -20.93 12.06 10.13
N ARG A 326 -22.11 12.44 10.64
CA ARG A 326 -22.59 13.82 10.57
C ARG A 326 -21.46 14.67 11.14
N ILE A 327 -20.84 15.49 10.30
CA ILE A 327 -20.01 16.59 10.77
C ILE A 327 -21.01 17.50 11.49
N ILE A 328 -21.11 17.34 12.81
CA ILE A 328 -21.77 18.33 13.66
C ILE A 328 -20.86 19.55 13.56
N ARG A 329 -21.21 20.47 12.66
CA ARG A 329 -20.67 21.82 12.69
C ARG A 329 -21.14 22.42 14.02
N ALA A 330 -20.22 22.61 14.95
CA ALA A 330 -20.44 23.45 16.13
C ALA A 330 -20.47 24.92 15.70
#